data_AF-A0AAU1AAB5-F1
#
_entry.id   AF-A0AAU1AAB5-F1
#
_cell.length_a   1.000
_cell.length_b   1.000
_cell.length_c   1.000
_cell.angle_alpha   90.00
_cell.angle_beta   90.00
_cell.angle_gamma   90.00
#
_symmetry.space_group_name_H-M   'P 1'
#
loop_
_entity.id
_entity.type
_entity.pdbx_description
1 polymer ?
#
loop_
_entity_poly.entity_id
_entity_poly.type
_entity_poly.pdbx_seq_one_letter_code
_entity_poly.pdbx_strand_id
1 'polypeptide(L)'
;MLRAHRKSGEFREVPLPRSVREAIECFVEKHGTTADGYVLRGTRAKHMSHGTINYIWYRKLPGKDVDIPEGMSVYGYRHFFAANCLAHNIPITDVAEWMGHKSIEVTFRIYRHLMPASIGRAARLLDQELHDLAA
;
A
#
# COMPACT_ATOMS: atom_id res chain seq x y z
N MET A 1 -1.24 10.70 -6.59
CA MET A 1 -1.39 9.28 -7.00
C MET A 1 -0.12 8.79 -7.68
N LEU A 2 0.07 7.47 -7.74
CA LEU A 2 1.14 6.74 -8.44
C LEU A 2 0.50 5.72 -9.40
N ARG A 3 1.00 5.61 -10.64
CA ARG A 3 0.59 4.55 -11.57
C ARG A 3 1.47 3.33 -11.39
N ALA A 4 0.90 2.24 -10.88
CA ALA A 4 1.58 0.98 -10.67
C ALA A 4 1.29 0.03 -11.83
N HIS A 5 2.31 -0.26 -12.65
CA HIS A 5 2.20 -1.13 -13.82
C HIS A 5 2.43 -2.61 -13.44
N ARG A 6 1.74 -3.53 -14.12
CA ARG A 6 1.94 -4.99 -13.98
C ARG A 6 2.42 -5.61 -15.28
N LYS A 7 1.69 -5.35 -16.36
CA LYS A 7 2.02 -5.73 -17.73
C LYS A 7 1.91 -4.48 -18.60
N SER A 8 2.42 -4.55 -19.83
CA SER A 8 2.18 -3.48 -20.80
C SER A 8 0.67 -3.25 -20.95
N GLY A 9 0.23 -1.99 -20.83
CA GLY A 9 -1.19 -1.61 -20.84
C GLY A 9 -1.97 -1.86 -19.53
N GLU A 10 -1.48 -2.71 -18.62
CA GLU A 10 -2.14 -2.96 -17.33
C GLU A 10 -1.52 -2.09 -16.22
N PHE A 11 -2.29 -1.11 -15.75
CA PHE A 11 -1.92 -0.26 -14.62
C PHE A 11 -3.07 -0.07 -13.65
N ARG A 12 -2.73 0.38 -12.44
CA ARG A 12 -3.69 0.84 -11.43
C ARG A 12 -3.18 2.14 -10.80
N GLU A 13 -4.10 3.00 -10.41
CA GLU A 13 -3.76 4.21 -9.66
C GLU A 13 -3.79 3.90 -8.17
N VAL A 14 -2.70 4.23 -7.48
CA VAL A 14 -2.51 3.95 -6.06
C VAL A 14 -2.31 5.28 -5.32
N PRO A 15 -2.92 5.46 -4.13
CA PRO A 15 -2.61 6.59 -3.27
C PRO A 15 -1.10 6.65 -3.00
N LEU A 16 -0.51 7.82 -3.21
CA LEU A 16 0.91 8.06 -2.95
C LEU A 16 0.99 9.21 -1.94
N PRO A 17 1.39 8.92 -0.68
CA PRO A 17 1.61 9.96 0.32
C PRO A 17 2.65 10.97 -0.16
N ARG A 18 2.44 12.24 0.21
CA ARG A 18 3.32 13.35 -0.18
C ARG A 18 4.78 13.12 0.23
N SER A 19 5.01 12.69 1.46
CA SER A 19 6.37 12.40 1.97
C SER A 19 7.09 11.32 1.16
N VAL A 20 6.38 10.30 0.70
CA VAL A 20 6.95 9.23 -0.14
C VAL A 20 7.27 9.77 -1.53
N ARG A 21 6.41 10.62 -2.11
CA ARG A 21 6.71 11.32 -3.36
C ARG A 21 7.99 12.14 -3.23
N GLU A 22 8.08 12.98 -2.20
CA GLU A 22 9.23 13.85 -1.95
C GLU A 22 10.52 13.03 -1.78
N ALA A 23 10.45 11.90 -1.06
CA ALA A 23 11.59 10.99 -0.93
C ALA A 23 12.02 10.37 -2.26
N ILE A 24 11.08 10.00 -3.13
CA ILE A 24 11.38 9.49 -4.48
C ILE A 24 12.01 10.60 -5.33
N GLU A 25 11.44 11.80 -5.31
CA GLU A 25 11.94 12.96 -6.07
C GLU A 25 13.37 13.33 -5.64
N CYS A 26 13.64 13.43 -4.34
CA CYS A 26 14.99 13.67 -3.80
C CYS A 26 15.96 12.56 -4.20
N PHE A 27 15.53 11.29 -4.15
CA PHE A 27 16.35 10.17 -4.59
C PHE A 27 16.68 10.29 -6.09
N VAL A 28 15.69 10.60 -6.92
CA VAL A 28 15.86 10.78 -8.38
C VAL A 28 16.77 11.96 -8.69
N GLU A 29 16.65 13.09 -7.98
CA GLU A 29 17.54 14.23 -8.15
C GLU A 29 19.00 13.87 -7.83
N LYS A 30 19.21 13.16 -6.73
CA LYS A 30 20.57 12.78 -6.27
C LYS A 30 21.21 11.69 -7.12
N HIS A 31 20.41 10.74 -7.59
CA HIS A 31 20.92 9.50 -8.19
C HIS A 31 20.64 9.39 -9.69
N GLY A 32 19.65 10.11 -10.21
CA GLY A 32 19.13 9.95 -11.57
C GLY A 32 18.30 8.66 -11.73
N THR A 33 17.73 8.49 -12.92
CA THR A 33 17.03 7.27 -13.35
C THR A 33 17.88 6.47 -14.34
N THR A 34 17.47 5.24 -14.66
CA THR A 34 18.02 4.54 -15.84
C THR A 34 17.48 5.15 -17.14
N ALA A 35 18.13 4.84 -18.27
CA ALA A 35 17.64 5.24 -19.60
C ALA A 35 16.18 4.78 -19.86
N ASP A 36 15.78 3.66 -19.25
CA ASP A 36 14.41 3.12 -19.32
C ASP A 36 13.46 3.67 -18.24
N GLY A 37 13.90 4.64 -17.43
CA GLY A 37 13.07 5.30 -16.43
C GLY A 37 12.95 4.60 -15.07
N TYR A 38 13.76 3.57 -14.78
CA TYR A 38 13.74 2.94 -13.44
C TYR A 38 14.46 3.80 -12.40
N VAL A 39 13.82 3.97 -11.24
CA VAL A 39 14.38 4.68 -10.08
C VAL A 39 15.39 3.80 -9.33
N LEU A 40 15.02 2.55 -9.02
CA LEU A 40 15.88 1.62 -8.29
C LEU A 40 16.74 0.79 -9.26
N ARG A 41 18.03 1.14 -9.34
CA ARG A 41 18.99 0.57 -10.29
C ARG A 41 19.59 -0.73 -9.80
N GLY A 42 19.74 -1.70 -10.70
CA GLY A 42 20.58 -2.87 -10.46
C GLY A 42 22.02 -2.56 -10.86
N THR A 43 23.01 -3.15 -10.18
CA THR A 43 24.42 -2.99 -10.54
C THR A 43 24.77 -3.62 -11.89
N ARG A 44 24.04 -4.69 -12.26
CA ARG A 44 24.23 -5.45 -13.52
C ARG A 44 22.92 -5.69 -14.28
N ALA A 45 21.80 -5.22 -13.74
CA ALA A 45 20.46 -5.49 -14.25
C ALA A 45 19.72 -4.18 -14.49
N LYS A 46 18.75 -4.22 -15.42
CA LYS A 46 17.90 -3.08 -15.79
C LYS A 46 17.27 -2.36 -14.59
N HIS A 47 16.92 -3.11 -13.56
CA HIS A 47 16.40 -2.60 -12.29
C HIS A 47 16.83 -3.51 -11.14
N MET A 48 16.67 -3.00 -9.90
CA MET A 48 16.95 -3.77 -8.70
C MET A 48 16.11 -5.06 -8.67
N SER A 49 16.75 -6.18 -8.36
CA SER A 49 16.08 -7.48 -8.27
C SER A 49 15.40 -7.65 -6.90
N HIS A 50 14.40 -8.53 -6.84
CA HIS A 50 13.78 -8.91 -5.57
C HIS A 50 14.79 -9.50 -4.57
N GLY A 51 15.77 -10.28 -5.06
CA GLY A 51 16.85 -10.82 -4.21
C GLY A 51 17.73 -9.74 -3.61
N THR A 52 18.04 -8.69 -4.38
CA THR A 52 18.80 -7.53 -3.89
C THR A 52 18.02 -6.76 -2.82
N ILE A 53 16.72 -6.55 -3.02
CA ILE A 53 15.84 -5.90 -2.03
C ILE A 53 15.82 -6.71 -0.73
N ASN A 54 15.60 -8.03 -0.81
CA ASN A 54 15.61 -8.91 0.35
C ASN A 54 16.96 -8.93 1.07
N TYR A 55 18.07 -8.94 0.32
CA TYR A 55 19.41 -8.86 0.90
C TYR A 55 19.61 -7.54 1.66
N ILE A 56 19.20 -6.41 1.07
CA ILE A 56 19.26 -5.12 1.75
C ILE A 56 18.43 -5.17 3.04
N TRP A 57 17.19 -5.64 2.94
CA TRP A 57 16.23 -5.71 4.04
C TRP A 57 16.74 -6.53 5.23
N TYR A 58 17.20 -7.76 4.99
CA TYR A 58 17.59 -8.67 6.08
C TYR A 58 19.05 -8.56 6.49
N ARG A 59 19.94 -7.97 5.66
CA ARG A 59 21.40 -8.01 5.89
C ARG A 59 22.07 -6.64 5.96
N LYS A 60 21.46 -5.57 5.44
CA LYS A 60 22.07 -4.23 5.40
C LYS A 60 21.35 -3.18 6.23
N LEU A 61 20.03 -3.30 6.39
CA LEU A 61 19.25 -2.38 7.21
C LEU A 61 19.36 -2.66 8.72
N PRO A 62 19.41 -3.90 9.22
CA PRO A 62 19.53 -4.14 10.66
C PRO A 62 20.82 -3.52 11.24
N GLY A 63 20.70 -2.87 12.40
CA GLY A 63 21.81 -2.15 13.05
C GLY A 63 22.12 -0.78 12.46
N LYS A 64 21.27 -0.27 11.55
CA LYS A 64 21.18 1.17 11.23
C LYS A 64 20.17 1.82 12.18
N ASP A 65 19.94 3.12 12.03
CA ASP A 65 18.86 3.87 12.71
C ASP A 65 17.47 3.48 12.18
N VAL A 66 17.23 2.18 12.00
CA VAL A 66 16.01 1.57 11.48
C VAL A 66 15.69 0.36 12.34
N ASP A 67 14.55 0.41 13.03
CA ASP A 67 14.02 -0.73 13.77
C ASP A 67 13.18 -1.60 12.83
N ILE A 68 13.57 -2.87 12.70
CA ILE A 68 12.86 -3.85 11.89
C ILE A 68 12.43 -4.98 12.82
N PRO A 69 11.12 -5.11 13.11
CA PRO A 69 10.60 -6.19 13.93
C PRO A 69 11.01 -7.57 13.39
N GLU A 70 11.26 -8.50 14.31
CA GLU A 70 11.59 -9.89 13.95
C GLU A 70 10.50 -10.49 13.07
N GLY A 71 10.91 -11.17 11.99
CA GLY A 71 9.98 -11.79 11.03
C GLY A 71 9.29 -10.80 10.07
N MET A 72 9.51 -9.49 10.20
CA MET A 72 8.97 -8.53 9.25
C MET A 72 9.67 -8.64 7.89
N SER A 73 8.87 -8.78 6.84
CA SER A 73 9.34 -8.73 5.45
C SER A 73 8.94 -7.42 4.79
N VAL A 74 9.58 -7.09 3.66
CA VAL A 74 9.13 -5.97 2.79
C VAL A 74 7.67 -6.16 2.36
N TYR A 75 7.23 -7.40 2.14
CA TYR A 75 5.83 -7.70 1.82
C TYR A 75 4.87 -7.38 2.98
N GLY A 76 5.36 -7.35 4.22
CA GLY A 76 4.62 -6.90 5.39
C GLY A 76 4.04 -5.49 5.22
N TYR A 77 4.73 -4.59 4.51
CA TYR A 77 4.18 -3.25 4.23
C TYR A 77 2.94 -3.26 3.34
N ARG A 78 2.78 -4.28 2.48
CA ARG A 78 1.55 -4.45 1.71
C ARG A 78 0.37 -4.82 2.60
N HIS A 79 0.61 -5.65 3.62
CA HIS A 79 -0.40 -5.97 4.65
C HIS A 79 -0.70 -4.75 5.51
N PHE A 80 0.33 -4.02 5.95
CA PHE A 80 0.18 -2.77 6.70
C PHE A 80 -0.68 -1.76 5.92
N PHE A 81 -0.39 -1.54 4.64
CA PHE A 81 -1.19 -0.65 3.79
C PHE A 81 -2.68 -1.02 3.78
N ALA A 82 -2.98 -2.29 3.52
CA ALA A 82 -4.37 -2.77 3.48
C ALA A 82 -5.06 -2.63 4.84
N ALA A 83 -4.38 -3.07 5.90
CA ALA A 83 -4.90 -3.03 7.27
C ALA A 83 -5.18 -1.60 7.72
N ASN A 84 -4.24 -0.68 7.47
CA ASN A 84 -4.36 0.72 7.84
C ASN A 84 -5.50 1.41 7.09
N CYS A 85 -5.62 1.20 5.77
CA CYS A 85 -6.74 1.75 5.00
C CYS A 85 -8.10 1.26 5.51
N LEU A 86 -8.23 -0.05 5.76
CA LEU A 86 -9.50 -0.64 6.20
C LEU A 86 -9.89 -0.23 7.63
N ALA A 87 -8.92 -0.14 8.53
CA ALA A 87 -9.14 0.37 9.89
C ALA A 87 -9.64 1.83 9.90
N HIS A 88 -9.27 2.60 8.87
CA HIS A 88 -9.71 3.99 8.67
C HIS A 88 -10.95 4.14 7.77
N ASN A 89 -11.73 3.08 7.59
CA ASN A 89 -12.98 3.07 6.81
C ASN A 89 -12.81 3.37 5.31
N ILE A 90 -11.62 3.17 4.73
CA ILE A 90 -11.48 3.21 3.28
C ILE A 90 -12.23 2.01 2.68
N PRO A 91 -13.04 2.20 1.60
CA PRO A 91 -13.79 1.11 0.99
C PRO A 91 -12.89 -0.07 0.60
N ILE A 92 -13.33 -1.27 0.95
CA ILE A 92 -12.58 -2.50 0.65
C ILE A 92 -12.42 -2.75 -0.85
N THR A 93 -13.34 -2.25 -1.68
CA THR A 93 -13.27 -2.26 -3.14
C THR A 93 -12.03 -1.49 -3.62
N ASP A 94 -11.83 -0.29 -3.11
CA ASP A 94 -10.74 0.60 -3.50
C ASP A 94 -9.40 0.02 -3.04
N VAL A 95 -9.34 -0.48 -1.80
CA VAL A 95 -8.15 -1.17 -1.29
C VAL A 95 -7.83 -2.40 -2.14
N ALA A 96 -8.83 -3.21 -2.53
CA ALA A 96 -8.62 -4.38 -3.39
C ALA A 96 -8.07 -3.98 -4.77
N GLU A 97 -8.59 -2.91 -5.36
CA GLU A 97 -8.14 -2.35 -6.63
C GLU A 97 -6.69 -1.86 -6.54
N TRP A 98 -6.35 -1.03 -5.55
CA TRP A 98 -5.00 -0.51 -5.33
C TRP A 98 -3.99 -1.62 -5.06
N MET A 99 -4.43 -2.69 -4.39
CA MET A 99 -3.62 -3.88 -4.20
C MET A 99 -3.46 -4.70 -5.49
N GLY A 100 -4.34 -4.55 -6.47
CA GLY A 100 -4.34 -5.32 -7.72
C GLY A 100 -4.86 -6.75 -7.54
N HIS A 101 -5.79 -6.96 -6.62
CA HIS A 101 -6.47 -8.24 -6.46
C HIS A 101 -7.53 -8.40 -7.55
N LYS A 102 -7.50 -9.54 -8.27
CA LYS A 102 -8.47 -9.85 -9.33
C LYS A 102 -9.88 -10.10 -8.80
N SER A 103 -9.99 -10.48 -7.53
CA SER A 103 -11.24 -10.70 -6.83
C SER A 103 -11.17 -10.05 -5.46
N ILE A 104 -12.22 -9.32 -5.10
CA ILE A 104 -12.42 -8.74 -3.77
C ILE A 104 -12.40 -9.82 -2.67
N GLU A 105 -12.76 -11.06 -2.99
CA GLU A 105 -12.79 -12.18 -2.04
C GLU A 105 -11.41 -12.40 -1.39
N VAL A 106 -10.32 -12.18 -2.13
CA VAL A 106 -8.96 -12.27 -1.59
C VAL A 106 -8.76 -11.24 -0.49
N THR A 107 -9.13 -9.98 -0.73
CA THR A 107 -9.04 -8.90 0.27
C THR A 107 -9.96 -9.17 1.44
N PHE A 108 -11.21 -9.55 1.17
CA PHE A 108 -12.22 -9.80 2.19
C PHE A 108 -11.80 -10.93 3.12
N ARG A 109 -11.38 -12.07 2.58
CA ARG A 109 -10.94 -13.23 3.38
C ARG A 109 -9.79 -12.88 4.33
N ILE A 110 -8.84 -12.06 3.87
CA ILE A 110 -7.66 -11.70 4.66
C ILE A 110 -7.99 -10.62 5.69
N TYR A 111 -8.76 -9.58 5.32
CA TYR A 111 -8.83 -8.35 6.11
C TYR A 111 -10.21 -8.00 6.68
N ARG A 112 -11.27 -8.78 6.42
CA ARG A 112 -12.63 -8.48 6.91
C ARG A 112 -12.73 -8.21 8.40
N HIS A 113 -11.84 -8.80 9.20
CA HIS A 113 -11.83 -8.66 10.66
C HIS A 113 -11.38 -7.27 11.12
N LEU A 114 -10.76 -6.47 10.25
CA LEU A 114 -10.35 -5.09 10.51
C LEU A 114 -11.44 -4.08 10.16
N MET A 115 -12.51 -4.51 9.50
CA MET A 115 -13.63 -3.64 9.18
C MET A 115 -14.45 -3.39 10.45
N PRO A 116 -14.77 -2.13 10.79
CA PRO A 116 -15.54 -1.82 11.99
C PRO A 116 -16.89 -2.54 11.99
N ALA A 117 -17.30 -3.02 13.17
CA ALA A 117 -18.62 -3.64 13.35
C ALA A 117 -19.73 -2.66 12.92
N SER A 118 -20.52 -3.07 11.93
CA SER A 118 -21.43 -2.17 11.23
C SER A 118 -22.83 -2.14 11.83
N ILE A 119 -23.30 -3.22 12.47
CA ILE A 119 -24.72 -3.35 12.87
C ILE A 119 -25.14 -2.23 13.84
N GLY A 120 -24.43 -2.06 14.96
CA GLY A 120 -24.79 -1.03 15.94
C GLY A 120 -24.56 0.40 15.45
N ARG A 121 -23.58 0.62 14.57
CA ARG A 121 -23.36 1.93 13.93
C ARG A 121 -24.46 2.24 12.91
N ALA A 122 -24.87 1.25 12.11
CA ALA A 122 -25.92 1.37 11.12
C ALA A 122 -27.26 1.69 11.77
N ALA A 123 -27.62 0.98 12.85
CA ALA A 123 -28.85 1.27 13.59
C ALA A 123 -28.91 2.75 14.03
N ARG A 124 -27.85 3.27 14.68
CA ARG A 124 -27.81 4.67 15.12
C ARG A 124 -27.89 5.68 13.97
N LEU A 125 -27.23 5.40 12.85
CA LEU A 125 -27.28 6.30 11.68
C LEU A 125 -28.67 6.35 11.07
N LEU A 126 -29.34 5.20 10.95
CA LEU A 126 -30.70 5.12 10.44
C LEU A 126 -31.69 5.82 11.37
N ASP A 127 -31.57 5.63 12.68
CA ASP A 127 -32.42 6.31 13.67
C ASP A 127 -32.27 7.84 13.57
N GLN A 128 -31.03 8.33 13.41
CA GLN A 128 -30.76 9.76 13.27
C GLN A 128 -31.37 10.34 11.99
N GLU A 129 -31.14 9.71 10.83
CA GLU A 129 -31.70 10.22 9.57
C GLU A 129 -33.24 10.18 9.54
N LEU A 130 -33.85 9.12 10.07
CA LEU A 130 -35.31 9.04 10.15
C LEU A 130 -35.90 10.12 11.05
N HIS A 131 -35.22 10.46 12.15
CA HIS A 131 -35.63 11.57 13.02
C HIS A 131 -35.49 12.92 12.32
N ASP A 132 -34.37 13.17 11.62
CA ASP A 132 -34.13 14.43 10.91
C ASP A 132 -35.12 14.65 9.74
N LEU A 133 -35.60 13.58 9.10
CA LEU A 133 -36.63 13.64 8.05
C LEU A 133 -38.05 13.88 8.60
N ALA A 134 -38.27 13.62 9.89
CA ALA A 134 -39.57 13.76 10.54
C ALA A 134 -39.75 15.12 11.24
N ALA A 135 -38.69 15.95 11.30
CA ALA A 135 -38.68 17.30 11.89
C ALA A 135 -38.87 18.39 10.82
#